data_AF-A0A497ML79-F1
#
_entry.id   AF-A0A497ML79-F1
#
_cell.length_a   1.000
_cell.length_b   1.000
_cell.length_c   1.000
_cell.angle_alpha   90.00
_cell.angle_beta   90.00
_cell.angle_gamma   90.00
#
_symmetry.space_group_name_H-M   'P 1'
#
loop_
_entity.id
_entity.type
_entity.pdbx_description
1 polymer ?
#
loop_
_entity_poly.entity_id
_entity_poly.type
_entity_poly.pdbx_seq_one_letter_code
_entity_poly.pdbx_strand_id
1 'polypeptide(L)'
;MVEKKSSLVKWVSSKEFVSTVILLLWVVIALLPIVFIFVTSIKTDEEVYLPYITWIPQKPTIKPYIYALFGESPFSQYIMNSIIVAGTTTAIVIILASISSYAFSRFRFKGGQAGMFAVLASRLLPAVSLLIP
;
A
#
# COMPACT_ATOMS: atom_id res chain seq x y z
N MET A 1 57.14 -2.18 -5.45
CA MET A 1 56.56 -0.82 -5.53
C MET A 1 55.26 -0.89 -6.33
N VAL A 2 54.17 -1.43 -5.77
CA VAL A 2 52.78 -1.24 -6.26
C VAL A 2 51.85 -1.45 -5.07
N GLU A 3 51.48 -0.36 -4.40
CA GLU A 3 50.49 -0.35 -3.33
C GLU A 3 49.32 0.52 -3.77
N LYS A 4 48.25 -0.09 -4.27
CA LYS A 4 46.97 0.59 -4.49
C LYS A 4 45.81 -0.41 -4.44
N LYS A 5 45.51 -0.87 -3.22
CA LYS A 5 44.32 -1.68 -2.94
C LYS A 5 43.62 -1.15 -1.67
N SER A 6 43.26 0.13 -1.67
CA SER A 6 42.53 0.73 -0.53
C SER A 6 41.77 1.99 -0.95
N SER A 7 40.76 1.85 -1.80
CA SER A 7 39.86 2.97 -2.13
C SER A 7 38.39 2.58 -2.25
N LEU A 8 37.99 1.36 -1.85
CA LEU A 8 36.61 0.89 -1.99
C LEU A 8 35.79 0.92 -0.68
N VAL A 9 36.39 1.28 0.46
CA VAL A 9 35.72 1.25 1.78
C VAL A 9 36.08 2.49 2.60
N LYS A 10 35.74 3.67 2.10
CA LYS A 10 35.62 4.88 2.93
C LYS A 10 34.27 5.50 2.59
N TRP A 11 33.65 6.14 3.58
CA TRP A 11 32.37 6.88 3.53
C TRP A 11 31.11 6.09 3.95
N VAL A 12 31.09 5.62 5.20
CA VAL A 12 29.83 5.63 5.97
C VAL A 12 30.08 6.51 7.18
N SER A 13 29.55 7.73 7.17
CA SER A 13 29.51 8.59 8.35
C SER A 13 28.75 7.88 9.47
N SER A 14 29.16 8.00 10.74
CA SER A 14 28.46 7.35 11.86
C SER A 14 26.95 7.67 11.89
N LYS A 15 26.55 8.84 11.35
CA LYS A 15 25.14 9.23 11.19
C LYS A 15 24.42 8.44 10.10
N GLU A 16 25.09 8.15 8.98
CA GLU A 16 24.55 7.35 7.88
C GLU A 16 24.41 5.88 8.29
N PHE A 17 25.36 5.35 9.07
CA PHE A 17 25.26 4.00 9.62
C PHE A 17 24.05 3.87 10.55
N VAL A 18 23.91 4.80 11.50
CA VAL A 18 22.78 4.81 12.44
C VAL A 18 21.45 4.97 11.69
N SER A 19 21.37 5.88 10.70
CA SER A 19 20.16 6.04 9.87
C SER A 19 19.83 4.76 9.10
N THR A 20 20.83 4.09 8.54
CA THR A 20 20.63 2.82 7.81
C THR A 20 20.12 1.72 8.72
N VAL A 21 20.69 1.58 9.92
CA VAL A 21 20.23 0.59 10.91
C VAL A 21 18.79 0.88 11.35
N ILE A 22 18.45 2.14 11.61
CA ILE A 22 17.07 2.54 11.97
C ILE A 22 16.09 2.21 10.84
N LEU A 23 16.43 2.55 9.59
CA LEU A 23 15.59 2.25 8.43
C LEU A 23 15.44 0.74 8.24
N LEU A 24 16.50 -0.03 8.44
CA LEU A 24 16.46 -1.49 8.35
C LEU A 24 15.52 -2.10 9.40
N LEU A 25 15.63 -1.65 10.66
CA LEU A 25 14.71 -2.06 11.72
C LEU A 25 13.26 -1.68 11.39
N TRP A 26 13.04 -0.49 10.84
CA TRP A 26 11.70 -0.05 10.43
C TRP A 26 11.11 -0.91 9.33
N VAL A 27 11.91 -1.29 8.32
CA VAL A 27 11.50 -2.22 7.26
C VAL A 27 11.10 -3.57 7.85
N VAL A 28 11.89 -4.11 8.79
CA VAL A 28 11.55 -5.38 9.45
C VAL A 28 10.19 -5.28 10.15
N ILE A 29 9.95 -4.21 10.91
CA ILE A 29 8.68 -3.98 11.61
C ILE A 29 7.51 -3.84 10.61
N ALA A 30 7.71 -3.07 9.54
CA ALA A 30 6.69 -2.85 8.51
C ALA A 30 6.33 -4.14 7.73
N LEU A 31 7.29 -5.07 7.59
CA LEU A 31 7.08 -6.34 6.92
C LEU A 31 6.39 -7.39 7.81
N LEU A 32 6.45 -7.29 9.14
CA LEU A 32 5.80 -8.24 10.05
C LEU A 32 4.33 -8.56 9.70
N PRO A 33 3.43 -7.57 9.52
CA PRO A 33 2.03 -7.87 9.16
C PRO A 33 1.90 -8.53 7.79
N ILE A 34 2.76 -8.18 6.83
CA ILE A 34 2.74 -8.76 5.48
C ILE A 34 3.15 -10.24 5.55
N VAL A 35 4.22 -10.54 6.29
CA VAL A 35 4.66 -11.92 6.53
C VAL A 35 3.57 -12.70 7.26
N PHE A 36 2.89 -12.09 8.22
CA PHE A 36 1.80 -12.73 8.95
C PHE A 36 0.61 -13.08 8.06
N ILE A 37 0.21 -12.18 7.16
CA ILE A 37 -0.85 -12.43 6.17
C ILE A 37 -0.44 -13.58 5.23
N PHE A 38 0.80 -13.57 4.74
CA PHE A 38 1.33 -14.63 3.87
C PHE A 38 1.37 -15.99 4.55
N VAL A 39 1.83 -16.05 5.80
CA VAL A 39 1.82 -17.30 6.58
C VAL A 39 0.38 -17.77 6.81
N THR A 40 -0.54 -16.85 7.05
CA THR A 40 -1.95 -17.20 7.30
C THR A 40 -2.65 -17.69 6.04
N SER A 41 -2.29 -17.19 4.85
CA SER A 41 -2.91 -17.63 3.59
C SER A 41 -2.54 -19.06 3.17
N ILE A 42 -1.49 -19.64 3.74
CA ILE A 42 -1.08 -21.04 3.51
C ILE A 42 -1.52 -21.99 4.64
N LYS A 43 -2.28 -21.51 5.62
CA LYS A 43 -2.83 -22.35 6.70
C LYS A 43 -4.10 -23.06 6.28
N THR A 44 -4.44 -24.11 7.01
CA THR A 44 -5.76 -24.73 6.98
C THR A 44 -6.76 -23.87 7.75
N ASP A 45 -8.05 -23.92 7.38
CA ASP A 45 -9.11 -23.17 8.07
C ASP A 45 -9.11 -23.46 9.58
N GLU A 46 -8.97 -24.73 9.96
CA GLU A 46 -8.85 -25.19 11.35
C GLU A 46 -7.74 -24.46 12.12
N GLU A 47 -6.59 -24.22 11.48
CA GLU A 47 -5.45 -23.54 12.10
C GLU A 47 -5.66 -22.02 12.18
N VAL A 48 -6.41 -21.43 11.25
CA VAL A 48 -6.74 -19.99 11.27
C VAL A 48 -7.72 -19.66 12.40
N TYR A 49 -8.64 -20.57 12.72
CA TYR A 49 -9.65 -20.39 13.78
C TYR A 49 -9.15 -20.74 15.19
N LEU A 50 -7.86 -21.04 15.37
CA LEU A 50 -7.29 -21.26 16.70
C LEU A 50 -7.32 -19.97 17.55
N PRO A 51 -7.50 -20.08 18.89
CA PRO A 51 -7.57 -18.92 19.77
C PRO A 51 -6.20 -18.23 20.01
N TYR A 52 -5.12 -18.74 19.41
CA TYR A 52 -3.77 -18.21 19.54
C TYR A 52 -3.09 -18.06 18.18
N ILE A 53 -2.13 -17.14 18.11
CA ILE A 53 -1.41 -16.81 16.87
C ILE A 53 -0.34 -17.87 16.59
N THR A 54 -0.42 -18.54 15.44
CA THR A 54 0.64 -19.42 14.92
C THR A 54 1.52 -18.69 13.90
N TRP A 55 2.81 -18.52 14.17
CA TRP A 55 3.76 -17.88 13.23
C TRP A 55 4.37 -18.86 12.22
N ILE A 56 4.36 -20.15 12.53
CA ILE A 56 4.85 -21.21 11.66
C ILE A 56 3.67 -22.17 11.43
N PRO A 57 3.24 -22.34 10.16
CA PRO A 57 2.10 -23.17 9.85
C PRO A 57 2.42 -24.64 10.13
N GLN A 58 1.55 -25.32 10.86
CA GLN A 58 1.75 -26.74 11.21
C GLN A 58 1.51 -27.65 10.00
N LYS A 59 0.53 -27.30 9.16
CA LYS A 59 0.18 -28.02 7.95
C LYS A 59 0.03 -27.05 6.77
N PRO A 60 1.15 -26.67 6.12
CA PRO A 60 1.10 -25.79 4.95
C PRO A 60 0.23 -26.41 3.85
N THR A 61 -0.70 -25.63 3.29
CA THR A 61 -1.60 -26.08 2.24
C THR A 61 -1.85 -24.99 1.20
N ILE A 62 -2.15 -25.42 -0.02
CA ILE A 62 -2.56 -24.55 -1.14
C ILE A 62 -4.05 -24.64 -1.46
N LYS A 63 -4.81 -25.43 -0.69
CA LYS A 63 -6.26 -25.60 -0.87
C LYS A 63 -7.03 -24.27 -0.90
N PRO A 64 -6.76 -23.26 -0.05
CA PRO A 64 -7.44 -21.97 -0.11
C PRO A 64 -7.29 -21.28 -1.47
N TYR A 65 -6.13 -21.38 -2.11
CA TYR A 65 -5.90 -20.80 -3.44
C TYR A 65 -6.65 -21.55 -4.54
N ILE A 66 -6.66 -22.89 -4.48
CA ILE A 66 -7.41 -23.70 -5.44
C ILE A 66 -8.91 -23.40 -5.32
N TYR A 67 -9.42 -23.31 -4.08
CA TYR A 67 -10.81 -22.95 -3.82
C TYR A 67 -11.14 -21.52 -4.29
N ALA A 68 -10.24 -20.56 -4.10
CA ALA A 68 -10.43 -19.20 -4.59
C ALA A 68 -10.42 -19.10 -6.12
N LEU A 69 -9.53 -19.82 -6.80
CA LEU A 69 -9.35 -19.71 -8.26
C LEU A 69 -10.31 -20.60 -9.07
N PHE A 70 -10.60 -21.79 -8.57
CA PHE A 70 -11.34 -22.85 -9.28
C PHE A 70 -12.56 -23.37 -8.53
N GLY A 71 -12.75 -23.00 -7.26
CA GLY A 71 -13.94 -23.35 -6.49
C GLY A 71 -15.14 -22.47 -6.82
N GLU A 72 -16.19 -22.57 -6.01
CA GLU A 72 -17.42 -21.79 -6.17
C GLU A 72 -17.28 -20.32 -5.72
N SER A 73 -16.07 -19.91 -5.30
CA SER A 73 -15.82 -18.53 -4.89
C SER A 73 -15.79 -17.59 -6.10
N PRO A 74 -16.56 -16.48 -6.11
CA PRO A 74 -16.50 -15.46 -7.16
C PRO A 74 -15.25 -14.57 -7.09
N PHE A 75 -14.12 -15.09 -6.56
CA PHE A 75 -12.88 -14.34 -6.34
C PHE A 75 -12.36 -13.67 -7.60
N SER A 76 -12.36 -14.37 -8.73
CA SER A 76 -11.94 -13.85 -10.04
C SER A 76 -12.75 -12.63 -10.47
N GLN A 77 -14.05 -12.64 -10.18
CA GLN A 77 -14.94 -11.51 -10.46
C GLN A 77 -14.63 -10.33 -9.55
N TYR A 78 -14.34 -10.55 -8.28
CA TYR A 78 -13.95 -9.48 -7.34
C TYR A 78 -12.65 -8.78 -7.76
N ILE A 79 -11.65 -9.55 -8.19
CA ILE A 79 -10.39 -9.01 -8.70
C ILE A 79 -10.66 -8.19 -9.98
N MET A 80 -11.43 -8.73 -10.92
CA MET A 80 -11.74 -8.02 -12.16
C MET A 80 -12.53 -6.73 -11.90
N ASN A 81 -13.55 -6.77 -11.06
CA ASN A 81 -14.33 -5.59 -10.68
C ASN A 81 -13.43 -4.52 -10.03
N SER A 82 -12.52 -4.93 -9.15
CA SER A 82 -11.58 -4.01 -8.49
C SER A 82 -10.62 -3.38 -9.50
N ILE A 83 -10.09 -4.15 -10.44
CA ILE A 83 -9.19 -3.65 -11.49
C ILE A 83 -9.92 -2.64 -12.39
N ILE A 84 -11.14 -2.99 -12.83
CA ILE A 84 -11.94 -2.11 -13.68
C ILE A 84 -12.25 -0.82 -12.92
N VAL A 85 -12.82 -0.91 -11.72
CA VAL A 85 -13.23 0.26 -10.93
C VAL A 85 -12.02 1.14 -10.58
N ALA A 86 -10.93 0.56 -10.09
CA ALA A 86 -9.73 1.32 -9.72
C ALA A 86 -9.08 1.96 -10.96
N GLY A 87 -8.99 1.22 -12.07
CA GLY A 87 -8.42 1.70 -13.33
C GLY A 87 -9.23 2.83 -13.95
N THR A 88 -10.54 2.65 -14.11
CA THR A 88 -11.42 3.68 -14.69
C THR A 88 -11.48 4.92 -13.81
N THR A 89 -11.59 4.75 -12.49
CA THR A 89 -11.62 5.87 -11.55
C THR A 89 -10.31 6.64 -11.60
N THR A 90 -9.16 5.96 -11.59
CA THR A 90 -7.86 6.62 -11.66
C THR A 90 -7.70 7.40 -12.96
N ALA A 91 -8.08 6.83 -14.11
CA ALA A 91 -8.00 7.50 -15.40
C ALA A 91 -8.86 8.77 -15.44
N ILE A 92 -10.13 8.67 -15.03
CA ILE A 92 -11.06 9.81 -14.99
C ILE A 92 -10.55 10.89 -14.03
N VAL A 93 -10.12 10.50 -12.83
CA VAL A 93 -9.62 11.43 -11.82
C VAL A 93 -8.38 12.16 -12.30
N ILE A 94 -7.42 11.48 -12.94
CA ILE A 94 -6.22 12.13 -13.48
C ILE A 94 -6.61 13.19 -14.52
N ILE A 95 -7.46 12.84 -15.49
CA ILE A 95 -7.88 13.78 -16.54
C ILE A 95 -8.51 15.03 -15.93
N LEU A 96 -9.50 14.85 -15.04
CA LEU A 96 -10.21 15.96 -14.43
C LEU A 96 -9.31 16.77 -13.48
N ALA A 97 -8.55 16.10 -12.62
CA ALA A 97 -7.67 16.74 -11.65
C ALA A 97 -6.54 17.52 -12.32
N SER A 98 -5.96 17.01 -13.42
CA SER A 98 -4.92 17.71 -14.16
C SER A 98 -5.45 19.02 -14.77
N ILE A 99 -6.64 18.99 -15.39
CA ILE A 99 -7.26 20.20 -15.97
C ILE A 99 -7.58 21.21 -14.86
N SER A 100 -8.22 20.77 -13.77
CA SER A 100 -8.55 21.66 -12.65
C SER A 100 -7.31 22.23 -11.97
N SER A 101 -6.29 21.41 -11.72
CA SER A 101 -5.03 21.85 -11.09
C SER A 101 -4.29 22.87 -11.96
N TYR A 102 -4.27 22.67 -13.29
CA TYR A 102 -3.71 23.66 -14.22
C TYR A 102 -4.47 24.99 -14.15
N ALA A 103 -5.81 24.93 -14.09
CA ALA A 103 -6.64 26.12 -13.98
C ALA A 103 -6.33 26.93 -12.70
N PHE A 104 -6.30 26.26 -11.54
CA PHE A 104 -6.01 26.89 -10.25
C PHE A 104 -4.57 27.39 -10.12
N SER A 105 -3.60 26.74 -10.76
CA SER A 105 -2.18 27.13 -10.65
C SER A 105 -1.81 28.27 -11.59
N ARG A 106 -2.40 28.35 -12.79
CA ARG A 106 -1.98 29.32 -13.82
C ARG A 106 -2.91 30.52 -13.96
N PHE A 107 -4.22 30.36 -13.76
CA PHE A 107 -5.17 31.45 -13.96
C PHE A 107 -5.58 32.10 -12.63
N ARG A 108 -5.64 33.44 -12.63
CA ARG A 108 -6.25 34.21 -11.54
C ARG A 108 -7.66 34.60 -11.94
N PHE A 109 -8.65 33.91 -11.39
CA PHE A 109 -10.07 34.17 -11.65
C PHE A 109 -10.83 34.49 -10.37
N LYS A 110 -11.94 35.23 -10.50
CA LYS A 110 -12.78 35.63 -9.36
C LYS A 110 -13.37 34.37 -8.70
N GLY A 111 -13.11 34.18 -7.41
CA GLY A 111 -13.54 33.00 -6.64
C GLY A 111 -12.55 31.83 -6.61
N GLY A 112 -11.39 31.92 -7.28
CA GLY A 112 -10.41 30.82 -7.32
C GLY A 112 -9.88 30.38 -5.96
N GLN A 113 -9.63 31.32 -5.03
CA GLN A 113 -9.19 30.97 -3.66
C GLN A 113 -10.29 30.26 -2.86
N ALA A 114 -11.54 30.71 -2.97
CA ALA A 114 -12.67 30.07 -2.30
C ALA A 114 -12.92 28.66 -2.85
N GLY A 115 -12.80 28.47 -4.17
CA GLY A 115 -12.89 27.16 -4.81
C GLY A 115 -11.78 26.20 -4.37
N MET A 116 -10.54 26.68 -4.31
CA MET A 116 -9.40 25.88 -3.80
C MET A 116 -9.62 25.49 -2.33
N PHE A 117 -10.08 26.42 -1.49
CA PHE A 117 -10.41 26.16 -0.10
C PHE A 117 -11.53 25.13 0.04
N ALA A 118 -12.59 25.21 -0.78
CA ALA A 118 -13.68 24.24 -0.77
C ALA A 118 -13.21 22.82 -1.13
N VAL A 119 -12.32 22.69 -2.13
CA VAL A 119 -11.72 21.39 -2.49
C VAL A 119 -10.92 20.82 -1.32
N LEU A 120 -10.09 21.64 -0.65
CA LEU A 120 -9.34 21.20 0.53
C LEU A 120 -10.27 20.80 1.69
N ALA A 121 -11.28 21.63 1.98
CA ALA A 121 -12.26 21.35 3.02
C ALA A 121 -13.00 20.03 2.78
N SER A 122 -13.36 19.73 1.52
CA SER A 122 -14.03 18.47 1.17
C SER A 122 -13.18 17.23 1.47
N ARG A 123 -11.84 17.32 1.39
CA ARG A 123 -10.92 16.23 1.67
C ARG A 123 -10.70 15.99 3.17
N LEU A 124 -11.05 16.95 4.01
CA LEU A 124 -10.95 16.83 5.47
C LEU A 124 -12.16 16.11 6.07
N LEU A 125 -13.28 16.03 5.34
CA LEU A 125 -14.45 15.27 5.79
C LEU A 125 -14.14 13.77 5.77
N PRO A 126 -14.37 13.05 6.87
CA PRO A 126 -14.13 11.61 6.91
C PRO A 126 -15.13 10.89 6.00
N ALA A 127 -14.62 10.04 5.11
CA ALA A 127 -15.44 9.31 4.14
C ALA A 127 -16.54 8.46 4.80
N VAL A 128 -16.33 8.02 6.04
CA VAL A 128 -17.29 7.21 6.82
C VAL A 128 -18.58 7.97 7.13
N SER A 129 -18.52 9.30 7.28
CA SER A 129 -19.71 10.13 7.54
C SER A 129 -20.67 10.24 6.36
N LEU A 130 -20.25 9.82 5.16
CA LEU A 130 -21.08 9.79 3.95
C LEU A 130 -21.79 8.43 3.74
N LEU A 131 -21.42 7.41 4.51
CA LEU A 131 -21.90 6.02 4.35
C LEU A 131 -23.09 5.67 5.26
N ILE A 132 -23.28 6.42 6.36
CA ILE A 132 -24.42 6.23 7.26
C ILE A 132 -25.52 7.21 6.78
N PRO A 133 -26.68 6.71 6.32
CA PRO A 133 -27.78 7.56 5.86
C PRO A 133 -28.41 8.38 7.00
#